data_AF-A0A4U1CSP8-F1
#
_entry.id   AF-A0A4U1CSP8-F1
#
_cell.length_a   1.000
_cell.length_b   1.000
_cell.length_c   1.000
_cell.angle_alpha   90.00
_cell.angle_beta   90.00
_cell.angle_gamma   90.00
#
_symmetry.space_group_name_H-M   'P 1'
#
loop_
_entity.id
_entity.type
_entity.pdbx_description
1 polymer ?
#
loop_
_entity_poly.entity_id
_entity_poly.type
_entity_poly.pdbx_seq_one_letter_code
_entity_poly.pdbx_strand_id
1 'polypeptide(L)'
;MKKIYFIIAMLALGLTFGCEIGASNQSISVKNTENSYTFKAEYPKHKTNEVVTYIEGSLEQDDFFSNVEGMKDEDVTLTDSTKFHITAEPGFIKINFTKRDNSATSYDKMVKLCQGIKEALK
;
A
#
# COMPACT_ATOMS: atom_id res chain seq x y z
N MET A 1 -1.68 4.48 -53.78
CA MET A 1 -2.59 3.64 -52.96
C MET A 1 -1.72 2.88 -51.98
N LYS A 2 -1.69 3.30 -50.70
CA LYS A 2 -2.35 2.63 -49.55
C LYS A 2 -1.73 1.23 -49.29
N LYS A 3 -1.09 0.87 -48.17
CA LYS A 3 -1.06 1.31 -46.75
C LYS A 3 0.24 0.71 -46.14
N ILE A 4 1.12 1.43 -45.45
CA ILE A 4 1.04 1.96 -44.06
C ILE A 4 0.90 0.84 -43.01
N TYR A 5 2.06 0.56 -42.39
CA TYR A 5 2.37 0.07 -41.05
C TYR A 5 1.59 -1.10 -40.45
N PHE A 6 2.34 -2.18 -40.16
CA PHE A 6 1.97 -3.24 -39.24
C PHE A 6 1.78 -2.67 -37.82
N ILE A 7 0.51 -2.45 -37.49
CA ILE A 7 0.00 -2.24 -36.14
C ILE A 7 -0.09 -3.62 -35.48
N ILE A 8 0.79 -3.90 -34.52
CA ILE A 8 0.62 -4.97 -33.52
C ILE A 8 1.04 -4.32 -32.19
N ALA A 9 0.11 -3.68 -31.51
CA ALA A 9 -0.65 -4.29 -30.41
C ALA A 9 0.20 -4.51 -29.15
N MET A 10 0.43 -3.44 -28.40
CA MET A 10 0.44 -3.50 -26.94
C MET A 10 -0.46 -2.38 -26.44
N LEU A 11 -1.76 -2.65 -26.44
CA LEU A 11 -2.70 -1.96 -25.58
C LEU A 11 -2.25 -2.24 -24.14
N ALA A 12 -1.46 -1.32 -23.57
CA ALA A 12 -1.37 -1.20 -22.13
C ALA A 12 -2.74 -0.73 -21.63
N LEU A 13 -3.63 -1.69 -21.41
CA LEU A 13 -4.85 -1.51 -20.62
C LEU A 13 -4.40 -1.17 -19.20
N GLY A 14 -4.13 0.12 -18.98
CA GLY A 14 -4.15 0.70 -17.65
C GLY A 14 -5.57 0.55 -17.14
N LEU A 15 -5.83 -0.52 -16.40
CA LEU A 15 -7.06 -0.68 -15.63
C LEU A 15 -7.04 0.37 -14.52
N THR A 16 -7.45 1.59 -14.85
CA THR A 16 -7.83 2.58 -13.83
C THR A 16 -9.18 2.13 -13.27
N PHE A 17 -9.15 1.21 -12.30
CA PHE A 17 -10.29 1.03 -11.41
C PHE A 17 -10.37 2.24 -10.47
N GLY A 18 -10.88 3.35 -11.01
CA GLY A 18 -11.29 4.51 -10.24
C GLY A 18 -12.81 4.57 -10.23
N CYS A 19 -13.45 3.72 -9.44
CA CYS A 19 -14.86 3.93 -9.12
C CYS A 19 -14.90 4.89 -7.93
N GLU A 20 -15.05 6.20 -8.22
CA GLU A 20 -15.43 7.22 -7.26
C GLU A 20 -16.93 7.11 -6.99
N ILE A 21 -17.31 6.50 -5.87
CA ILE A 21 -18.62 6.75 -5.24
C ILE A 21 -18.38 6.81 -3.74
N GLY A 22 -18.37 8.03 -3.20
CA GLY A 22 -18.33 8.31 -1.77
C GLY A 22 -17.63 9.63 -1.48
N ALA A 23 -18.40 10.67 -1.16
CA ALA A 23 -17.91 11.94 -0.62
C ALA A 23 -17.37 11.75 0.81
N SER A 24 -16.38 10.89 0.97
CA SER A 24 -15.62 10.65 2.19
C SER A 24 -14.23 11.24 1.98
N ASN A 25 -13.69 11.93 2.99
CA ASN A 25 -12.30 12.42 3.01
C ASN A 25 -11.31 11.22 3.10
N GLN A 26 -11.32 10.36 2.09
CA GLN A 26 -10.53 9.14 2.00
C GLN A 26 -9.96 9.03 0.59
N SER A 27 -8.65 8.81 0.50
CA SER A 27 -7.95 8.55 -0.76
C SER A 27 -6.98 7.39 -0.57
N ILE A 28 -6.95 6.46 -1.53
CA ILE A 28 -6.00 5.34 -1.53
C ILE A 28 -5.28 5.33 -2.87
N SER A 29 -3.95 5.33 -2.84
CA SER A 29 -3.09 5.34 -4.01
C SER A 29 -2.03 4.26 -3.91
N VAL A 30 -1.84 3.53 -5.01
CA VAL A 30 -0.81 2.51 -5.16
C VAL A 30 0.04 2.85 -6.36
N LYS A 31 1.35 3.00 -6.14
CA LYS A 31 2.33 3.18 -7.21
C LYS A 31 3.24 1.96 -7.26
N ASN A 32 3.16 1.23 -8.36
CA ASN A 32 3.99 0.05 -8.60
C ASN A 32 4.94 0.34 -9.76
N THR A 33 6.24 0.36 -9.49
CA THR A 33 7.29 0.53 -10.50
C THR A 33 8.15 -0.72 -10.59
N GLU A 34 9.12 -0.74 -11.50
CA GLU A 34 10.11 -1.84 -11.57
C GLU A 34 10.85 -2.03 -10.24
N ASN A 35 11.15 -0.95 -9.52
CA ASN A 35 12.07 -0.99 -8.37
C ASN A 35 11.37 -0.81 -7.03
N SER A 36 10.13 -0.34 -7.03
CA SER A 36 9.43 0.01 -5.79
C SER A 36 7.94 -0.30 -5.86
N TYR A 37 7.37 -0.48 -4.68
CA TYR A 37 5.96 -0.51 -4.43
C TYR A 37 5.63 0.48 -3.31
N THR A 38 4.77 1.45 -3.61
CA THR A 38 4.34 2.47 -2.64
C THR A 38 2.84 2.38 -2.48
N PHE A 39 2.41 2.23 -1.23
CA PHE A 39 1.02 2.34 -0.81
C PHE A 39 0.84 3.64 -0.01
N LYS A 40 -0.20 4.39 -0.28
CA LYS A 40 -0.58 5.60 0.46
C LYS A 40 -2.08 5.57 0.70
N ALA A 41 -2.52 5.78 1.93
CA ALA A 41 -3.91 6.02 2.24
C ALA A 41 -4.06 7.22 3.18
N GLU A 42 -4.96 8.12 2.81
CA GLU A 42 -5.51 9.18 3.66
C GLU A 42 -6.96 8.78 3.97
N TYR A 43 -7.40 8.93 5.21
CA TYR A 43 -8.72 8.46 5.65
C TYR A 43 -9.19 9.23 6.90
N PRO A 44 -10.48 9.16 7.25
CA PRO A 44 -10.98 9.80 8.46
C PRO A 44 -10.28 9.29 9.73
N LYS A 45 -9.85 10.18 10.63
CA LYS A 45 -9.10 9.83 11.85
C LYS A 45 -9.77 8.76 12.72
N HIS A 46 -11.10 8.67 12.74
CA HIS A 46 -11.82 7.65 13.51
C HIS A 46 -11.57 6.21 13.00
N LYS A 47 -11.12 6.04 11.75
CA LYS A 47 -10.72 4.74 11.18
C LYS A 47 -9.27 4.36 11.49
N THR A 48 -8.49 5.20 12.18
CA THR A 48 -7.08 4.88 12.53
C THR A 48 -6.97 3.61 13.34
N ASN A 49 -7.89 3.38 14.29
CA ASN A 49 -7.87 2.17 15.10
C ASN A 49 -8.04 0.90 14.24
N GLU A 50 -8.92 0.92 13.24
CA GLU A 50 -9.14 -0.21 12.32
C GLU A 50 -7.86 -0.55 11.53
N VAL A 51 -7.14 0.48 11.05
CA VAL A 51 -5.88 0.30 10.32
C VAL A 51 -4.77 -0.21 11.22
N VAL A 52 -4.61 0.37 12.42
CA VAL A 52 -3.59 -0.04 13.41
C VAL A 52 -3.82 -1.49 13.82
N THR A 53 -5.03 -1.84 14.25
CA THR A 53 -5.38 -3.22 14.65
C THR A 53 -5.15 -4.21 13.51
N TYR A 54 -5.51 -3.85 12.28
CA TYR A 54 -5.27 -4.74 11.13
C TYR A 54 -3.78 -5.00 10.90
N ILE A 55 -2.94 -3.96 10.96
CA ILE A 55 -1.50 -4.09 10.72
C ILE A 55 -0.82 -4.86 11.85
N GLU A 56 -1.10 -4.54 13.11
CA GLU A 56 -0.54 -5.23 14.28
C GLU A 56 -0.90 -6.72 14.26
N GLY A 57 -2.18 -7.04 13.98
CA GLY A 57 -2.62 -8.42 13.81
C GLY A 57 -2.01 -9.13 12.59
N SER A 58 -1.78 -8.41 11.49
CA SER A 58 -1.17 -8.99 10.27
C SER A 58 0.34 -9.21 10.40
N LEU A 59 1.01 -8.42 11.24
CA LEU A 59 2.44 -8.53 11.54
C LEU A 59 2.73 -9.41 12.76
N GLU A 60 1.69 -9.84 13.48
CA GLU A 60 1.79 -10.55 14.77
C GLU A 60 2.64 -9.75 15.78
N GLN A 61 2.44 -8.42 15.81
CA GLN A 61 3.19 -7.49 16.66
C GLN A 61 2.24 -6.47 17.29
N ASP A 62 1.73 -6.78 18.48
CA ASP A 62 0.67 -6.02 19.17
C ASP A 62 1.07 -4.59 19.59
N ASP A 63 2.37 -4.26 19.60
CA ASP A 63 2.89 -2.95 19.99
C ASP A 63 3.61 -2.23 18.83
N PHE A 64 3.38 -2.63 17.58
CA PHE A 64 4.09 -2.08 16.42
C PHE A 64 3.96 -0.56 16.30
N PHE A 65 2.79 0.02 16.62
CA PHE A 65 2.58 1.46 16.68
C PHE A 65 2.70 2.08 18.08
N SER A 66 2.91 1.26 19.13
CA SER A 66 2.87 1.61 20.55
C SER A 66 1.51 2.13 21.07
N ASN A 67 0.78 2.93 20.30
CA ASN A 67 -0.62 3.29 20.52
C ASN A 67 -1.25 3.88 19.22
N VAL A 68 -2.58 4.04 19.21
CA VAL A 68 -3.36 4.50 18.05
C VAL A 68 -3.14 5.97 17.67
N GLU A 69 -2.63 6.80 18.58
CA GLU A 69 -2.29 8.20 18.31
C GLU A 69 -0.81 8.37 17.92
N GLY A 70 -0.05 7.27 17.97
CA GLY A 70 1.37 7.25 17.71
C GLY A 70 1.69 7.67 16.29
N MET A 71 2.71 8.53 16.16
CA MET A 71 3.36 8.78 14.89
C MET A 71 4.48 7.76 14.70
N LYS A 72 4.63 7.26 13.48
CA LYS A 72 5.70 6.34 13.10
C LYS A 72 6.31 6.82 11.79
N ASP A 73 7.63 6.97 11.74
CA ASP A 73 8.35 7.30 10.51
C ASP A 73 9.72 6.62 10.56
N GLU A 74 9.76 5.35 10.15
CA GLU A 74 10.95 4.51 10.33
C GLU A 74 11.08 3.39 9.30
N ASP A 75 12.31 2.90 9.16
CA ASP A 75 12.61 1.67 8.45
C ASP A 75 12.36 0.45 9.34
N VAL A 76 11.58 -0.49 8.83
CA VAL A 76 11.16 -1.72 9.51
C VAL A 76 11.82 -2.90 8.85
N THR A 77 12.36 -3.81 9.66
CA THR A 77 12.80 -5.15 9.22
C THR A 77 12.02 -6.20 10.00
N LEU A 78 11.21 -7.00 9.30
CA LEU A 78 10.47 -8.11 9.90
C LEU A 78 11.38 -9.32 10.15
N THR A 79 10.90 -10.29 10.93
CA THR A 79 11.60 -11.55 11.25
C THR A 79 11.95 -12.37 10.00
N ASP A 80 11.15 -12.28 8.94
CA ASP A 80 11.41 -12.91 7.64
C ASP A 80 12.36 -12.11 6.74
N SER A 81 13.05 -11.10 7.29
CA SER A 81 13.95 -10.17 6.61
C SER A 81 13.28 -9.24 5.60
N THR A 82 11.94 -9.14 5.60
CA THR A 82 11.23 -8.16 4.80
C THR A 82 11.52 -6.74 5.31
N LYS A 83 11.94 -5.85 4.42
CA LYS A 83 12.33 -4.46 4.70
C LYS A 83 11.40 -3.47 4.01
N PHE A 84 10.91 -2.50 4.76
CA PHE A 84 10.10 -1.41 4.23
C PHE A 84 10.18 -0.18 5.12
N HIS A 85 9.89 0.98 4.54
CA HIS A 85 9.75 2.22 5.29
C HIS A 85 8.27 2.52 5.50
N ILE A 86 7.88 2.87 6.72
CA ILE A 86 6.51 3.25 7.06
C ILE A 86 6.46 4.65 7.65
N THR A 87 5.53 5.46 7.13
CA THR A 87 5.11 6.72 7.73
C THR A 87 3.64 6.60 8.11
N ALA A 88 3.28 6.84 9.37
CA ALA A 88 1.91 6.74 9.87
C ALA A 88 1.62 7.81 10.92
N GLU A 89 0.41 8.35 10.88
CA GLU A 89 -0.17 9.27 11.86
C GLU A 89 -1.70 9.14 11.79
N PRO A 90 -2.48 9.65 12.77
CA PRO A 90 -3.93 9.55 12.72
C PRO A 90 -4.55 10.13 11.43
N GLY A 91 -5.24 9.27 10.67
CA GLY A 91 -5.83 9.57 9.36
C GLY A 91 -4.91 9.35 8.15
N PHE A 92 -3.71 8.80 8.35
CA PHE A 92 -2.72 8.67 7.29
C PHE A 92 -1.84 7.42 7.46
N ILE A 93 -1.54 6.76 6.35
CA ILE A 93 -0.47 5.77 6.27
C ILE A 93 0.20 5.77 4.90
N LYS A 94 1.52 5.60 4.90
CA LYS A 94 2.32 5.41 3.71
C LYS A 94 3.34 4.30 3.95
N ILE A 95 3.41 3.35 3.03
CA ILE A 95 4.40 2.27 3.04
C ILE A 95 5.20 2.35 1.76
N ASN A 96 6.54 2.38 1.88
CA ASN A 96 7.46 2.30 0.75
C ASN A 96 8.27 1.01 0.84
N PHE A 97 8.17 0.19 -0.21
CA PHE A 97 8.84 -1.09 -0.31
C PHE A 97 9.79 -1.09 -1.51
N THR A 98 11.08 -1.26 -1.26
CA THR A 98 12.10 -1.37 -2.31
C THR A 98 12.23 -2.84 -2.73
N LYS A 99 11.89 -3.14 -3.98
CA LYS A 99 11.87 -4.52 -4.49
C LYS A 99 13.26 -5.13 -4.60
N ARG A 100 14.27 -4.32 -4.85
CA ARG A 100 15.67 -4.79 -4.97
C ARG A 100 16.26 -5.28 -3.66
N ASP A 101 15.75 -4.77 -2.54
CA ASP A 101 16.23 -5.10 -1.19
C ASP A 101 15.47 -6.28 -0.57
N ASN A 102 14.51 -6.84 -1.32
CA ASN A 102 13.55 -7.81 -0.80
C ASN A 102 13.33 -8.97 -1.77
N SER A 103 12.84 -10.09 -1.25
CA SER A 103 12.43 -11.24 -2.06
C SER A 103 11.09 -11.03 -2.76
N ALA A 104 10.81 -11.83 -3.80
CA ALA A 104 9.48 -11.86 -4.43
C ALA A 104 8.38 -12.27 -3.42
N THR A 105 8.67 -13.19 -2.49
CA THR A 105 7.74 -13.58 -1.42
C THR A 105 7.43 -12.41 -0.48
N SER A 106 8.44 -11.61 -0.11
CA SER A 106 8.26 -10.40 0.68
C SER A 106 7.39 -9.37 -0.05
N TYR A 107 7.54 -9.25 -1.38
CA TYR A 107 6.68 -8.40 -2.19
C TYR A 107 5.23 -8.86 -2.18
N ASP A 108 4.96 -10.15 -2.36
CA ASP A 108 3.60 -10.69 -2.33
C ASP A 108 2.94 -10.50 -0.96
N LYS A 109 3.69 -10.68 0.14
CA LYS A 109 3.22 -10.38 1.50
C LYS A 109 2.90 -8.89 1.67
N MET A 110 3.76 -8.00 1.19
CA MET A 110 3.54 -6.56 1.25
C MET A 110 2.29 -6.12 0.47
N VAL A 111 2.07 -6.69 -0.72
CA VAL A 111 0.85 -6.44 -1.51
C VAL A 111 -0.39 -6.91 -0.74
N LYS A 112 -0.36 -8.10 -0.15
CA LYS A 112 -1.47 -8.62 0.67
C LYS A 112 -1.78 -7.75 1.88
N LEU A 113 -0.75 -7.31 2.62
CA LEU A 113 -0.90 -6.37 3.73
C LEU A 113 -1.60 -5.09 3.27
N CYS A 114 -1.13 -4.47 2.20
CA CYS A 114 -1.72 -3.25 1.66
C CYS A 114 -3.15 -3.44 1.14
N GLN A 115 -3.46 -4.60 0.57
CA GLN A 115 -4.83 -4.95 0.18
C GLN A 115 -5.74 -5.07 1.40
N GLY A 116 -5.30 -5.71 2.48
CA GLY A 116 -6.13 -5.79 3.68
C GLY A 116 -6.30 -4.46 4.41
N ILE A 117 -5.31 -3.54 4.36
CA ILE A 117 -5.52 -2.14 4.82
C ILE A 117 -6.63 -1.49 4.00
N LYS A 118 -6.63 -1.67 2.68
CA LYS A 118 -7.70 -1.14 1.82
C LYS A 118 -9.06 -1.74 2.17
N GLU A 119 -9.14 -3.03 2.50
CA GLU A 119 -10.39 -3.66 2.93
C GLU A 119 -10.86 -3.16 4.30
N ALA A 120 -9.95 -2.97 5.26
CA ALA A 120 -10.27 -2.40 6.57
C ALA A 120 -10.82 -0.96 6.46
N LEU A 121 -10.44 -0.23 5.41
CA LEU A 121 -10.90 1.13 5.16
C LEU A 121 -12.20 1.23 4.35
N LYS A 122 -12.81 0.13 3.93
CA LYS A 122 -14.14 0.14 3.29
C LYS A 122 -15.22 0.36 4.34
#